data_AF-A0A1H5BZ66-F1
#
_entry.id   AF-A0A1H5BZ66-F1
#
_cell.length_a   1.000
_cell.length_b   1.000
_cell.length_c   1.000
_cell.angle_alpha   90.00
_cell.angle_beta   90.00
_cell.angle_gamma   90.00
#
_symmetry.space_group_name_H-M   'P 1'
#
loop_
_entity.id
_entity.type
_entity.pdbx_description
1 polymer ?
#
loop_
_entity_poly.entity_id
_entity_poly.type
_entity_poly.pdbx_seq_one_letter_code
_entity_poly.pdbx_strand_id
1 'polypeptide(L)'
;MKLKKAEFENLRKRVQKISVDLMRHENKNHAKVGFPITNYRKCEIDGKPFYYTGSNIFLILVEEVLIKARKIFPKNFGNGNAVSVLHALNKTRFLCNNLKDAIRVYGNENFILVFDNENEEEENRILRIDLFRQLNKIRHKKRRYDFTGGLFHVLKHFSINNEPLSTGTDINNVETPTDVIKLIIKAFYLFSGKFDEDDSNKYTVIEPLDDKNEMCYVFYFEEVTRVFFLKTVFKRKIKI
;
A
#
# COMPACT_ATOMS: atom_id res chain seq x y z
N MET A 1 15.29 -6.83 -10.50
CA MET A 1 15.50 -7.86 -11.54
C MET A 1 14.53 -7.60 -12.70
N LYS A 2 14.97 -7.69 -13.97
CA LYS A 2 14.07 -7.54 -15.13
C LYS A 2 13.29 -8.85 -15.33
N LEU A 3 11.98 -8.75 -15.54
CA LEU A 3 11.12 -9.90 -15.83
C LEU A 3 11.40 -10.46 -17.22
N LYS A 4 11.35 -11.78 -17.34
CA LYS A 4 11.35 -12.47 -18.64
C LYS A 4 10.02 -12.18 -19.34
N LYS A 5 10.03 -12.24 -20.68
CA LYS A 5 8.84 -11.96 -21.51
C LYS A 5 7.64 -12.85 -21.13
N ALA A 6 7.88 -14.14 -20.88
CA ALA A 6 6.83 -15.07 -20.48
C ALA A 6 6.22 -14.74 -19.11
N GLU A 7 7.05 -14.45 -18.10
CA GLU A 7 6.59 -14.02 -16.77
C GLU A 7 5.72 -12.76 -16.88
N PHE A 8 6.13 -11.79 -17.71
CA PHE A 8 5.37 -10.57 -17.96
C PHE A 8 3.99 -10.84 -18.57
N GLU A 9 3.90 -11.66 -19.63
CA GLU A 9 2.61 -11.93 -20.30
C GLU A 9 1.64 -12.67 -19.36
N ASN A 10 2.13 -13.59 -18.53
CA ASN A 10 1.29 -14.31 -17.57
C ASN A 10 0.76 -13.36 -16.48
N LEU A 11 1.64 -12.56 -15.87
CA LEU A 11 1.24 -11.56 -14.89
C LEU A 11 0.28 -10.52 -15.48
N ARG A 12 0.50 -10.09 -16.73
CA ARG A 12 -0.39 -9.15 -17.43
C ARG A 12 -1.80 -9.69 -17.58
N LYS A 13 -1.95 -10.95 -18.00
CA LYS A 13 -3.27 -11.59 -18.12
C LYS A 13 -3.99 -11.66 -16.77
N ARG A 14 -3.28 -12.03 -15.71
CA ARG A 14 -3.84 -12.11 -14.35
C ARG A 14 -4.30 -10.74 -13.86
N VAL A 15 -3.45 -9.72 -13.98
CA VAL A 15 -3.80 -8.33 -13.66
C VAL A 15 -5.05 -7.88 -14.39
N GLN A 16 -5.14 -8.15 -15.69
CA GLN A 16 -6.30 -7.78 -16.49
C GLN A 16 -7.57 -8.45 -15.97
N LYS A 17 -7.55 -9.76 -15.72
CA LYS A 17 -8.68 -10.52 -15.17
C LYS A 17 -9.15 -9.91 -13.84
N ILE A 18 -8.25 -9.82 -12.86
CA ILE A 18 -8.57 -9.36 -11.51
C ILE A 18 -9.07 -7.92 -11.49
N SER A 19 -8.48 -7.05 -12.32
CA SER A 19 -8.90 -5.65 -12.41
C SER A 19 -10.31 -5.51 -13.02
N VAL A 20 -10.66 -6.36 -13.98
CA VAL A 20 -12.02 -6.40 -14.56
C VAL A 20 -13.03 -6.97 -13.56
N ASP A 21 -12.66 -8.03 -12.83
CA ASP A 21 -13.53 -8.64 -11.82
C ASP A 21 -13.83 -7.65 -10.68
N LEU A 22 -12.81 -6.95 -10.17
CA LEU A 22 -12.97 -5.85 -9.21
C LEU A 22 -13.86 -4.74 -9.75
N MET A 23 -13.64 -4.29 -10.98
CA MET A 23 -14.46 -3.24 -11.59
C MET A 23 -15.93 -3.62 -11.67
N ARG A 24 -16.23 -4.86 -12.07
CA ARG A 24 -17.61 -5.37 -12.14
C ARG A 24 -18.24 -5.45 -10.76
N HIS A 25 -17.53 -6.03 -9.80
CA HIS A 25 -18.01 -6.18 -8.43
C HIS A 25 -18.27 -4.83 -7.75
N GLU A 26 -17.37 -3.87 -7.93
CA GLU A 26 -17.47 -2.53 -7.34
C GLU A 26 -18.36 -1.57 -8.16
N ASN A 27 -18.99 -2.03 -9.24
CA ASN A 27 -19.78 -1.22 -10.18
C ASN A 27 -19.04 0.04 -10.67
N LYS A 28 -17.75 -0.09 -10.96
CA LYS A 28 -16.91 1.00 -11.49
C LYS A 28 -17.04 1.11 -13.00
N ASN A 29 -16.98 2.33 -13.51
CA ASN A 29 -17.05 2.60 -14.96
C ASN A 29 -15.76 2.25 -15.72
N HIS A 30 -14.66 1.98 -15.03
CA HIS A 30 -13.37 1.66 -15.64
C HIS A 30 -12.47 0.84 -14.70
N ALA A 31 -11.53 0.11 -15.30
CA ALA A 31 -10.49 -0.67 -14.62
C ALA A 31 -9.10 -0.31 -15.17
N LYS A 32 -8.08 -0.25 -14.32
CA LYS A 32 -6.67 -0.18 -14.77
C LYS A 32 -6.15 -1.59 -15.04
N VAL A 33 -6.33 -2.06 -16.27
CA VAL A 33 -6.05 -3.47 -16.68
C VAL A 33 -4.67 -3.70 -17.27
N GLY A 34 -3.93 -2.65 -17.62
CA GLY A 34 -2.66 -2.74 -18.32
C GLY A 34 -1.65 -1.76 -17.79
N PHE A 35 -0.45 -2.26 -17.48
CA PHE A 35 0.68 -1.45 -17.04
C PHE A 35 1.87 -1.63 -17.98
N PRO A 36 2.71 -0.61 -18.17
CA PRO A 36 3.98 -0.75 -18.88
C PRO A 36 4.82 -1.89 -18.29
N ILE A 37 5.59 -2.61 -19.12
CA ILE A 37 6.50 -3.66 -18.62
C ILE A 37 7.47 -3.12 -17.55
N THR A 38 7.84 -1.84 -17.64
CA THR A 38 8.67 -1.13 -16.68
C THR A 38 7.99 -0.88 -15.34
N ASN A 39 6.72 -1.26 -15.14
CA ASN A 39 6.02 -1.16 -13.86
C ASN A 39 5.97 -2.50 -13.13
N TYR A 40 6.28 -3.60 -13.82
CA TYR A 40 6.34 -4.90 -13.19
C TYR A 40 7.67 -5.02 -12.45
N ARG A 41 7.59 -5.57 -11.25
CA ARG A 41 8.70 -5.74 -10.33
C ARG A 41 8.73 -7.19 -9.89
N LYS A 42 9.95 -7.67 -9.67
CA LYS A 42 10.22 -8.94 -8.99
C LYS A 42 11.11 -8.63 -7.80
N CYS A 43 10.69 -9.09 -6.64
CA CYS A 43 11.49 -9.05 -5.42
C CYS A 43 11.61 -10.44 -4.82
N GLU A 44 12.66 -10.66 -4.04
CA GLU A 44 12.86 -11.88 -3.27
C GLU A 44 12.76 -11.51 -1.79
N ILE A 45 11.99 -12.30 -1.04
CA ILE A 45 11.79 -12.13 0.40
C ILE A 45 11.95 -13.52 1.01
N ASP A 46 12.91 -13.66 1.92
CA ASP A 46 13.26 -14.92 2.58
C ASP A 46 13.44 -16.09 1.59
N GLY A 47 14.12 -15.83 0.46
CA GLY A 47 14.39 -16.82 -0.60
C GLY A 47 13.20 -17.16 -1.51
N LYS A 48 12.03 -16.52 -1.31
CA LYS A 48 10.84 -16.72 -2.15
C LYS A 48 10.60 -15.55 -3.10
N PRO A 49 10.31 -15.80 -4.39
CA PRO A 49 10.02 -14.75 -5.34
C PRO A 49 8.60 -14.20 -5.15
N PHE A 50 8.46 -12.88 -5.31
CA PHE A 50 7.19 -12.19 -5.35
C PHE A 50 7.18 -11.21 -6.52
N TYR A 51 5.99 -10.99 -7.05
CA TYR A 51 5.76 -10.16 -8.22
C TYR A 51 4.77 -9.08 -7.87
N TYR A 52 5.03 -7.84 -8.29
CA TYR A 52 4.02 -6.81 -8.18
C TYR A 52 4.09 -5.83 -9.34
N THR A 53 2.95 -5.19 -9.61
CA THR A 53 2.80 -4.20 -10.67
C THR A 53 1.69 -3.24 -10.31
N GLY A 54 1.71 -2.06 -10.90
CA GLY A 54 0.70 -1.06 -10.58
C GLY A 54 0.84 0.23 -11.34
N SER A 55 0.09 1.22 -10.89
CA SER A 55 0.01 2.52 -11.55
C SER A 55 1.34 3.28 -11.50
N ASN A 56 1.64 4.05 -12.55
CA ASN A 56 2.81 4.95 -12.59
C ASN A 56 2.86 5.89 -11.38
N ILE A 57 1.71 6.44 -10.99
CA ILE A 57 1.60 7.36 -9.86
C ILE A 57 1.99 6.64 -8.57
N PHE A 58 1.48 5.44 -8.31
CA PHE A 58 1.85 4.68 -7.11
C PHE A 58 3.37 4.45 -7.06
N LEU A 59 3.92 3.82 -8.11
CA LEU A 59 5.32 3.42 -8.11
C LEU A 59 6.24 4.61 -7.94
N ILE A 60 5.99 5.70 -8.67
CA ILE A 60 6.91 6.82 -8.64
C ILE A 60 6.80 7.66 -7.36
N LEU A 61 5.64 7.65 -6.70
CA LEU A 61 5.52 8.25 -5.38
C LEU A 61 6.39 7.51 -4.37
N VAL A 62 6.33 6.18 -4.38
CA VAL A 62 7.06 5.32 -3.45
C VAL A 62 8.56 5.34 -3.75
N GLU A 63 8.96 5.21 -5.00
CA GLU A 63 10.36 5.05 -5.42
C GLU A 63 11.14 6.38 -5.40
N GLU A 64 10.48 7.52 -5.54
CA GLU A 64 11.19 8.80 -5.78
C GLU A 64 10.56 9.98 -5.03
N VAL A 65 9.30 10.28 -5.29
CA VAL A 65 8.71 11.58 -4.91
C VAL A 65 8.57 11.72 -3.41
N LEU A 66 8.22 10.66 -2.69
CA LEU A 66 8.05 10.70 -1.25
C LEU A 66 9.35 11.10 -0.54
N ILE A 67 10.48 10.52 -0.97
CA ILE A 67 11.81 10.83 -0.43
C ILE A 67 12.17 12.28 -0.74
N LYS A 68 11.95 12.75 -1.97
CA LYS A 68 12.21 14.15 -2.36
C LYS A 68 11.33 15.14 -1.59
N ALA A 69 10.03 14.86 -1.49
CA ALA A 69 9.05 15.72 -0.84
C ALA A 69 9.36 15.91 0.64
N ARG A 70 9.83 14.87 1.32
CA ARG A 70 10.26 14.96 2.72
C ARG A 70 11.44 15.90 2.92
N LYS A 71 12.44 15.84 2.03
CA LYS A 71 13.62 16.72 2.10
C LYS A 71 13.25 18.18 1.85
N ILE A 72 12.34 18.44 0.91
CA ILE A 72 11.95 19.81 0.51
C ILE A 72 10.91 20.40 1.49
N PHE A 73 9.98 19.58 1.98
CA PHE A 73 8.84 20.00 2.80
C PHE A 73 8.74 19.19 4.11
N PRO A 74 9.77 19.15 4.98
CA PRO A 74 9.78 18.27 6.16
C PRO A 74 8.62 18.54 7.12
N LYS A 75 8.20 19.81 7.27
CA LYS A 75 7.08 20.23 8.14
C LYS A 75 5.70 19.68 7.70
N ASN A 76 5.61 19.16 6.48
CA ASN A 76 4.38 18.58 5.95
C ASN A 76 4.16 17.13 6.40
N PHE A 77 5.20 16.49 6.94
CA PHE A 77 5.19 15.14 7.48
C PHE A 77 5.19 15.18 9.01
N GLY A 78 4.63 14.16 9.67
CA GLY A 78 4.55 14.08 11.14
C GLY A 78 3.62 15.09 11.83
N ASN A 79 2.83 15.86 11.07
CA ASN A 79 1.99 16.93 11.63
C ASN A 79 0.53 16.49 11.91
N GLY A 80 0.21 15.21 11.69
CA GLY A 80 -1.14 14.67 11.87
C GLY A 80 -2.18 15.19 10.87
N ASN A 81 -1.76 15.58 9.65
CA ASN A 81 -2.66 16.01 8.59
C ASN A 81 -2.30 15.43 7.22
N ALA A 82 -3.11 14.51 6.72
CA ALA A 82 -2.95 13.84 5.43
C ALA A 82 -2.92 14.83 4.25
N VAL A 83 -3.70 15.91 4.32
CA VAL A 83 -3.72 16.95 3.27
C VAL A 83 -2.37 17.65 3.16
N SER A 84 -1.64 17.83 4.27
CA SER A 84 -0.29 18.42 4.25
C SER A 84 0.69 17.53 3.49
N VAL A 85 0.63 16.21 3.69
CA VAL A 85 1.45 15.22 2.97
C VAL A 85 1.16 15.29 1.47
N LEU A 86 -0.13 15.21 1.08
CA LEU A 86 -0.52 15.29 -0.33
C LEU A 86 -0.12 16.62 -0.99
N HIS A 87 -0.13 17.72 -0.23
CA HIS A 87 0.36 19.01 -0.71
C HIS A 87 1.85 18.98 -1.04
N ALA A 88 2.68 18.41 -0.15
CA ALA A 88 4.12 18.28 -0.39
C ALA A 88 4.42 17.41 -1.62
N LEU A 89 3.73 16.27 -1.76
CA LEU A 89 3.87 15.41 -2.93
C LEU A 89 3.50 16.14 -4.23
N ASN A 90 2.37 16.86 -4.25
CA ASN A 90 1.95 17.60 -5.43
C ASN A 90 2.93 18.73 -5.77
N LYS A 91 3.46 19.46 -4.77
CA LYS A 91 4.45 20.52 -5.00
C LYS A 91 5.81 20.01 -5.46
N THR A 92 6.14 18.75 -5.16
CA THR A 92 7.41 18.14 -5.56
C THR A 92 7.40 17.70 -7.02
N ARG A 93 6.25 17.27 -7.55
CA ARG A 93 6.13 16.70 -8.89
C ARG A 93 5.22 17.49 -9.85
N PHE A 94 4.47 18.46 -9.34
CA PHE A 94 3.48 19.25 -10.07
C PHE A 94 2.49 18.39 -10.86
N LEU A 95 1.91 17.36 -10.22
CA LEU A 95 0.93 16.51 -10.90
C LEU A 95 -0.35 17.26 -11.27
N CYS A 96 -0.77 18.22 -10.45
CA CYS A 96 -1.95 19.05 -10.72
C CYS A 96 -1.72 20.52 -10.32
N ASN A 97 -2.37 21.43 -11.04
CA ASN A 97 -2.30 22.87 -10.79
C ASN A 97 -2.85 23.29 -9.42
N ASN A 98 -3.88 22.58 -8.92
CA ASN A 98 -4.45 22.83 -7.60
C ASN A 98 -4.49 21.56 -6.74
N LEU A 99 -4.55 21.75 -5.42
CA LEU A 99 -4.50 20.66 -4.44
C LEU A 99 -5.74 19.77 -4.45
N LYS A 100 -6.93 20.32 -4.76
CA LYS A 100 -8.19 19.58 -4.77
C LYS A 100 -8.17 18.50 -5.85
N ASP A 101 -7.68 18.85 -7.04
CA ASP A 101 -7.54 17.90 -8.14
C ASP A 101 -6.40 16.92 -7.89
N ALA A 102 -5.30 17.36 -7.28
CA ALA A 102 -4.24 16.44 -6.85
C ALA A 102 -4.77 15.38 -5.87
N ILE A 103 -5.57 15.77 -4.87
CA ILE A 103 -6.18 14.84 -3.92
C ILE A 103 -7.06 13.81 -4.65
N ARG A 104 -7.88 14.25 -5.60
CA ARG A 104 -8.72 13.36 -6.41
C ARG A 104 -7.88 12.39 -7.23
N VAL A 105 -6.83 12.88 -7.89
CA VAL A 105 -5.91 12.05 -8.67
C VAL A 105 -5.25 11.01 -7.78
N TYR A 106 -4.68 11.40 -6.63
CA TYR A 106 -4.01 10.47 -5.72
C TYR A 106 -4.97 9.41 -5.15
N GLY A 107 -6.21 9.80 -4.85
CA GLY A 107 -7.23 8.88 -4.33
C GLY A 107 -7.87 7.97 -5.38
N ASN A 108 -7.55 8.11 -6.68
CA ASN A 108 -8.22 7.38 -7.75
C ASN A 108 -7.36 6.25 -8.35
N GLU A 109 -7.71 5.01 -8.03
CA GLU A 109 -7.16 3.78 -8.65
C GLU A 109 -5.62 3.76 -8.71
N ASN A 110 -4.92 4.30 -7.69
CA ASN A 110 -3.47 4.22 -7.61
C ASN A 110 -3.08 3.15 -6.60
N PHE A 111 -2.69 2.00 -7.13
CA PHE A 111 -2.38 0.81 -6.34
C PHE A 111 -1.25 0.01 -6.99
N ILE A 112 -0.78 -0.99 -6.25
CA ILE A 112 -0.10 -2.17 -6.79
C ILE A 112 -0.93 -3.43 -6.48
N LEU A 113 -0.83 -4.41 -7.36
CA LEU A 113 -1.23 -5.80 -7.14
C LEU A 113 0.01 -6.65 -6.92
N VAL A 114 -0.05 -7.53 -5.94
CA VAL A 114 1.04 -8.44 -5.57
C VAL A 114 0.58 -9.89 -5.77
N PHE A 115 1.52 -10.70 -6.22
CA PHE A 115 1.39 -12.13 -6.50
C PHE A 115 2.61 -12.88 -5.95
N ASP A 116 2.39 -14.09 -5.45
CA ASP A 116 3.41 -15.05 -4.99
C ASP A 116 3.91 -15.99 -6.11
N ASN A 117 3.24 -16.01 -7.25
CA ASN A 117 3.60 -16.77 -8.43
C ASN A 117 3.32 -15.95 -9.70
N GLU A 118 3.81 -16.39 -10.86
CA GLU A 118 3.44 -15.81 -12.16
C GLU A 118 2.19 -16.45 -12.77
N ASN A 119 1.88 -17.71 -12.43
CA ASN A 119 0.81 -18.51 -13.05
C ASN A 119 -0.45 -18.57 -12.19
N GLU A 120 -1.60 -18.90 -12.81
CA GLU A 120 -2.90 -18.91 -12.13
C GLU A 120 -3.23 -20.25 -11.45
N GLU A 121 -2.42 -21.29 -11.63
CA GLU A 121 -2.79 -22.70 -11.37
C GLU A 121 -2.86 -23.11 -9.89
N GLU A 122 -2.36 -22.30 -8.96
CA GLU A 122 -2.40 -22.61 -7.52
C GLU A 122 -3.02 -21.47 -6.69
N GLU A 123 -3.31 -21.77 -5.42
CA GLU A 123 -4.05 -20.97 -4.44
C GLU A 123 -3.60 -19.49 -4.40
N ASN A 124 -4.31 -18.63 -5.12
CA ASN A 124 -3.86 -17.27 -5.40
C ASN A 124 -4.42 -16.27 -4.39
N ARG A 125 -3.76 -16.12 -3.23
CA ARG A 125 -4.00 -14.95 -2.39
C ARG A 125 -3.44 -13.73 -3.13
N ILE A 126 -4.32 -12.86 -3.61
CA ILE A 126 -3.91 -11.63 -4.30
C ILE A 126 -3.98 -10.47 -3.32
N LEU A 127 -2.89 -9.72 -3.18
CA LEU A 127 -2.85 -8.54 -2.34
C LEU A 127 -2.87 -7.27 -3.19
N ARG A 128 -3.83 -6.39 -2.93
CA ARG A 128 -3.90 -5.02 -3.44
C ARG A 128 -3.47 -4.03 -2.36
N ILE A 129 -2.54 -3.16 -2.72
CA ILE A 129 -2.08 -2.05 -1.86
C ILE A 129 -2.39 -0.74 -2.59
N ASP A 130 -3.45 -0.05 -2.17
CA ASP A 130 -3.74 1.31 -2.63
C ASP A 130 -2.82 2.34 -1.97
N LEU A 131 -2.63 3.51 -2.58
CA LEU A 131 -1.95 4.64 -1.92
C LEU A 131 -2.68 5.01 -0.61
N PHE A 132 -3.98 5.22 -0.72
CA PHE A 132 -4.93 5.31 0.37
C PHE A 132 -6.34 5.09 -0.20
N ARG A 133 -7.30 4.66 0.62
CA ARG A 133 -8.69 4.47 0.16
C ARG A 133 -9.52 5.73 0.34
N GLN A 134 -9.38 6.39 1.49
CA GLN A 134 -10.18 7.57 1.82
C GLN A 134 -9.38 8.58 2.64
N LEU A 135 -9.84 9.83 2.61
CA LEU A 135 -9.44 10.89 3.53
C LEU A 135 -10.58 11.19 4.49
N ASN A 136 -10.37 10.90 5.76
CA ASN A 136 -11.38 11.09 6.79
C ASN A 136 -11.05 12.31 7.64
N LYS A 137 -12.05 13.17 7.87
CA LYS A 137 -11.87 14.33 8.74
C LYS A 137 -11.64 13.88 10.17
N ILE A 138 -10.60 14.40 10.82
CA ILE A 138 -10.32 14.05 12.21
C ILE A 138 -11.34 14.73 13.12
N ARG A 139 -12.02 13.92 13.94
CA ARG A 139 -13.01 14.40 14.93
C ARG A 139 -12.35 15.46 15.83
N HIS A 140 -13.08 16.55 16.09
CA HIS A 140 -12.63 17.67 16.94
C HIS A 140 -11.38 18.45 16.47
N LYS A 141 -10.79 18.17 15.30
CA LYS A 141 -9.70 18.97 14.74
C LYS A 141 -10.16 19.71 13.48
N LYS A 142 -10.26 21.05 13.56
CA LYS A 142 -10.63 21.86 12.39
C LYS A 142 -9.60 21.67 11.26
N ARG A 143 -10.08 21.38 10.05
CA ARG A 143 -9.30 21.25 8.80
C ARG A 143 -8.18 20.19 8.80
N ARG A 144 -8.22 19.18 9.68
CA ARG A 144 -7.29 18.04 9.63
C ARG A 144 -7.97 16.78 9.12
N TYR A 145 -7.23 16.03 8.32
CA TYR A 145 -7.68 14.77 7.74
C TYR A 145 -6.66 13.68 8.03
N ASP A 146 -7.13 12.45 8.13
CA ASP A 146 -6.29 11.26 8.20
C ASP A 146 -6.50 10.38 6.97
N PHE A 147 -5.47 9.62 6.61
CA PHE A 147 -5.58 8.57 5.60
C PHE A 147 -6.36 7.40 6.18
N THR A 148 -7.09 6.65 5.36
CA THR A 148 -7.73 5.41 5.76
C THR A 148 -7.49 4.35 4.70
N GLY A 149 -6.96 3.20 5.13
CA GLY A 149 -6.54 2.13 4.22
C GLY A 149 -5.29 2.49 3.41
N GLY A 150 -4.64 1.48 2.86
CA GLY A 150 -3.52 1.64 1.93
C GLY A 150 -2.19 2.05 2.57
N LEU A 151 -1.20 2.27 1.72
CA LEU A 151 0.18 2.48 2.10
C LEU A 151 0.39 3.74 2.94
N PHE A 152 -0.23 4.88 2.60
CA PHE A 152 -0.03 6.13 3.34
C PHE A 152 -0.60 6.10 4.75
N HIS A 153 -1.62 5.28 5.00
CA HIS A 153 -2.09 5.02 6.36
C HIS A 153 -1.07 4.23 7.16
N VAL A 154 -0.42 3.24 6.54
CA VAL A 154 0.63 2.43 7.17
C VAL A 154 1.90 3.24 7.42
N LEU A 155 2.32 4.06 6.46
CA LEU A 155 3.53 4.89 6.55
C LEU A 155 3.51 5.89 7.71
N LYS A 156 2.36 6.13 8.36
CA LYS A 156 2.32 6.97 9.57
C LYS A 156 3.13 6.39 10.73
N HIS A 157 3.40 5.08 10.67
CA HIS A 157 4.17 4.34 11.66
C HIS A 157 5.65 4.20 11.31
N PHE A 158 6.10 4.73 10.17
CA PHE A 158 7.46 4.51 9.68
C PHE A 158 8.20 5.83 9.44
N SER A 159 9.52 5.74 9.51
CA SER A 159 10.45 6.86 9.32
C SER A 159 11.62 6.45 8.42
N ILE A 160 12.38 7.45 7.95
CA ILE A 160 13.71 7.25 7.35
C ILE A 160 14.61 8.29 8.00
N ASN A 161 15.78 7.92 8.52
CA ASN A 161 16.68 8.85 9.22
C ASN A 161 15.97 9.66 10.32
N ASN A 162 15.11 9.00 11.12
CA ASN A 162 14.32 9.62 12.20
C ASN A 162 13.31 10.71 11.76
N GLU A 163 13.04 10.80 10.47
CA GLU A 163 12.03 11.70 9.92
C GLU A 163 10.81 10.90 9.45
N PRO A 164 9.57 11.32 9.77
CA PRO A 164 8.36 10.59 9.43
C PRO A 164 8.09 10.42 7.93
N LEU A 165 7.49 9.28 7.54
CA LEU A 165 7.06 9.01 6.16
C LEU A 165 5.64 9.51 5.82
N SER A 166 4.80 9.79 6.81
CA SER A 166 3.42 10.22 6.59
C SER A 166 2.94 11.14 7.73
N THR A 167 1.73 10.94 8.25
CA THR A 167 1.07 11.84 9.22
C THR A 167 1.53 11.65 10.65
N GLY A 168 1.98 10.45 11.04
CA GLY A 168 2.38 10.10 12.39
C GLY A 168 3.81 10.48 12.74
N THR A 169 4.14 10.41 14.02
CA THR A 169 5.45 10.79 14.57
C THR A 169 6.27 9.60 15.04
N ASP A 170 5.80 8.38 14.79
CA ASP A 170 6.48 7.16 15.21
C ASP A 170 7.81 7.02 14.45
N ILE A 171 8.84 6.60 15.17
CA ILE A 171 10.19 6.43 14.62
C ILE A 171 10.49 4.94 14.50
N ASN A 172 10.13 4.37 13.35
CA ASN A 172 10.52 3.02 12.94
C ASN A 172 11.23 3.14 11.60
N ASN A 173 12.56 3.21 11.64
CA ASN A 173 13.37 3.48 10.46
C ASN A 173 13.37 2.30 9.48
N VAL A 174 13.11 2.63 8.22
CA VAL A 174 13.40 1.81 7.05
C VAL A 174 14.39 2.55 6.16
N GLU A 175 14.99 1.86 5.20
CA GLU A 175 15.90 2.50 4.24
C GLU A 175 15.11 3.23 3.15
N THR A 176 14.05 2.60 2.66
CA THR A 176 13.19 3.13 1.60
C THR A 176 11.72 2.85 1.86
N PRO A 177 10.79 3.62 1.26
CA PRO A 177 9.36 3.31 1.33
C PRO A 177 9.00 1.93 0.73
N THR A 178 9.81 1.45 -0.22
CA THR A 178 9.67 0.11 -0.81
C THR A 178 9.89 -1.01 0.21
N ASP A 179 10.69 -0.78 1.25
CA ASP A 179 10.92 -1.80 2.27
C ASP A 179 9.67 -2.03 3.12
N VAL A 180 8.84 -0.99 3.32
CA VAL A 180 7.51 -1.15 3.95
C VAL A 180 6.61 -2.05 3.10
N ILE A 181 6.65 -1.91 1.78
CA ILE A 181 5.91 -2.81 0.86
C ILE A 181 6.42 -4.24 1.04
N LYS A 182 7.75 -4.47 1.07
CA LYS A 182 8.31 -5.82 1.30
C LYS A 182 7.88 -6.39 2.65
N LEU A 183 7.85 -5.60 3.72
CA LEU A 183 7.36 -6.04 5.04
C LEU A 183 5.89 -6.48 4.97
N ILE A 184 5.05 -5.71 4.27
CA ILE A 184 3.63 -6.07 4.07
C ILE A 184 3.50 -7.37 3.27
N ILE A 185 4.29 -7.54 2.20
CA ILE A 185 4.30 -8.77 1.37
C ILE A 185 4.74 -9.97 2.21
N LYS A 186 5.83 -9.81 2.98
CA LYS A 186 6.36 -10.82 3.90
C LYS A 186 5.28 -11.27 4.88
N ALA A 187 4.68 -10.31 5.60
CA ALA A 187 3.59 -10.57 6.54
C ALA A 187 2.44 -11.33 5.88
N PHE A 188 1.95 -10.83 4.74
CA PHE A 188 0.77 -11.40 4.10
C PHE A 188 0.97 -12.83 3.58
N TYR A 189 2.11 -13.10 2.93
CA TYR A 189 2.35 -14.37 2.25
C TYR A 189 3.07 -15.42 3.11
N LEU A 190 3.99 -14.99 3.98
CA LEU A 190 4.89 -15.91 4.68
C LEU A 190 4.49 -16.21 6.12
N PHE A 191 3.60 -15.42 6.71
CA PHE A 191 3.10 -15.68 8.05
C PHE A 191 1.64 -16.15 8.03
N SER A 192 1.29 -16.95 9.03
CA SER A 192 -0.08 -17.39 9.25
C SER A 192 -0.92 -16.25 9.82
N GLY A 193 -1.93 -15.81 9.10
CA GLY A 193 -2.98 -14.94 9.61
C GLY A 193 -4.26 -15.70 9.93
N LYS A 194 -5.20 -15.01 10.58
CA LYS A 194 -6.53 -15.50 10.93
C LYS A 194 -7.59 -14.50 10.52
N PHE A 195 -8.76 -15.00 10.12
CA PHE A 195 -9.95 -14.18 10.02
C PHE A 195 -10.46 -13.82 11.42
N ASP A 196 -11.00 -12.61 11.55
CA ASP A 196 -11.63 -12.16 12.79
C ASP A 196 -12.96 -12.91 12.97
N GLU A 197 -13.28 -13.28 14.21
CA GLU A 197 -14.52 -14.01 14.54
C GLU A 197 -15.75 -13.13 14.31
N ASP A 198 -15.63 -11.82 14.53
CA ASP A 198 -16.71 -10.84 14.41
C ASP A 198 -16.80 -10.19 13.01
N ASP A 199 -15.79 -10.40 12.16
CA ASP A 199 -15.69 -9.79 10.82
C ASP A 199 -14.96 -10.76 9.87
N SER A 200 -15.72 -11.59 9.16
CA SER A 200 -15.17 -12.58 8.20
C SER A 200 -14.38 -11.95 7.07
N ASN A 201 -14.55 -10.64 6.82
CA ASN A 201 -13.79 -9.91 5.82
C ASN A 201 -12.50 -9.33 6.40
N LYS A 202 -12.20 -9.50 7.69
CA LYS A 202 -10.98 -8.98 8.31
C LYS A 202 -9.99 -10.11 8.53
N TYR A 203 -8.91 -10.09 7.75
CA TYR A 203 -7.79 -11.01 7.90
C TYR A 203 -6.64 -10.32 8.63
N THR A 204 -6.18 -10.89 9.74
CA THR A 204 -5.13 -10.33 10.58
C THR A 204 -3.93 -11.26 10.65
N VAL A 205 -2.75 -10.72 10.34
CA VAL A 205 -1.47 -11.40 10.53
C VAL A 205 -0.77 -10.75 11.72
N ILE A 206 -0.19 -11.59 12.57
CA ILE A 206 0.57 -11.15 13.75
C ILE A 206 2.01 -11.66 13.59
N GLU A 207 2.96 -10.74 13.64
CA GLU A 207 4.38 -11.02 13.58
C GLU A 207 5.04 -10.59 14.91
N PRO A 208 5.73 -11.49 15.64
CA PRO A 208 6.52 -11.10 16.80
C PRO A 208 7.58 -10.07 16.40
N LEU A 209 7.66 -8.95 17.12
CA LEU A 209 8.66 -7.91 16.88
C LEU A 209 9.78 -7.98 17.91
N ASP A 210 9.41 -8.09 19.19
CA ASP A 210 10.30 -8.23 20.33
C ASP A 210 9.56 -8.93 21.49
N ASP A 211 10.25 -9.20 22.62
CA ASP A 211 9.66 -9.90 23.77
C ASP A 211 8.41 -9.24 24.37
N LYS A 212 8.15 -7.97 24.03
CA LYS A 212 7.05 -7.18 24.59
C LYS A 212 6.03 -6.75 23.55
N ASN A 213 6.35 -6.87 22.26
CA ASN A 213 5.55 -6.28 21.21
C ASN A 213 5.43 -7.18 19.98
N GLU A 214 4.30 -7.01 19.30
CA GLU A 214 3.98 -7.67 18.05
C GLU A 214 3.51 -6.64 17.03
N MET A 215 3.82 -6.90 15.77
CA MET A 215 3.32 -6.13 14.63
C MET A 215 2.06 -6.80 14.10
N CYS A 216 0.98 -6.04 14.04
CA CYS A 216 -0.31 -6.49 13.53
C CYS A 216 -0.54 -5.90 12.14
N TYR A 217 -0.72 -6.77 11.15
CA TYR A 217 -1.08 -6.41 9.79
C TYR A 217 -2.55 -6.79 9.56
N VAL A 218 -3.36 -5.82 9.18
CA VAL A 218 -4.80 -6.02 8.96
C VAL A 218 -5.12 -5.81 7.50
N PHE A 219 -5.79 -6.80 6.93
CA PHE A 219 -6.24 -6.85 5.55
C PHE A 219 -7.77 -6.97 5.53
N TYR A 220 -8.39 -6.33 4.54
CA TYR A 220 -9.78 -6.56 4.18
C TYR A 220 -9.83 -7.58 3.06
N PHE A 221 -10.58 -8.65 3.21
CA PHE A 221 -10.79 -9.67 2.21
C PHE A 221 -12.11 -9.40 1.48
N GLU A 222 -12.03 -9.25 0.16
CA GLU A 222 -13.20 -9.21 -0.70
C GLU A 222 -13.49 -10.63 -1.19
N GLU A 223 -14.55 -11.24 -0.67
CA GLU A 223 -14.91 -12.65 -0.90
C GLU A 223 -15.21 -12.92 -2.37
N VAL A 224 -15.89 -12.00 -3.07
CA VAL A 224 -16.36 -12.21 -4.45
C VAL A 224 -15.19 -12.27 -5.42
N THR A 225 -14.24 -11.33 -5.30
CA THR A 225 -13.08 -11.26 -6.20
C THR A 225 -11.86 -11.96 -5.63
N ARG A 226 -11.94 -12.49 -4.40
CA ARG A 226 -10.85 -13.15 -3.69
C ARG A 226 -9.61 -12.27 -3.49
N VAL A 227 -9.78 -10.94 -3.42
CA VAL A 227 -8.67 -9.97 -3.30
C VAL A 227 -8.57 -9.47 -1.87
N PHE A 228 -7.36 -9.43 -1.33
CA PHE A 228 -7.05 -8.82 -0.06
C PHE A 228 -6.58 -7.37 -0.25
N PHE A 229 -7.04 -6.47 0.60
CA PHE A 229 -6.70 -5.05 0.58
C PHE A 229 -6.00 -4.67 1.88
N LEU A 230 -4.87 -3.98 1.79
CA LEU A 230 -4.20 -3.45 2.98
C LEU A 230 -5.08 -2.42 3.71
N LYS A 231 -5.46 -2.73 4.95
CA LYS A 231 -6.25 -1.82 5.81
C LYS A 231 -5.34 -1.00 6.71
N THR A 232 -4.49 -1.64 7.50
CA THR A 232 -3.55 -0.95 8.40
C THR A 232 -2.45 -1.89 8.88
N VAL A 233 -1.41 -1.31 9.45
CA VAL A 233 -0.39 -1.99 10.24
C VAL A 233 -0.23 -1.21 11.53
N PHE A 234 -0.07 -1.87 12.68
CA PHE A 234 0.22 -1.20 13.94
C PHE A 234 0.96 -2.12 14.91
N LYS A 235 1.78 -1.51 15.77
CA LYS A 235 2.44 -2.18 16.88
C LYS A 235 1.47 -2.31 18.05
N ARG A 236 1.39 -3.48 18.69
CA ARG A 236 0.68 -3.66 19.96
C ARG A 236 1.55 -4.41 20.96
N LYS A 237 1.27 -4.23 22.25
CA LYS A 237 1.93 -5.00 23.32
C LYS A 237 1.33 -6.40 23.38
N ILE A 238 2.20 -7.38 23.58
CA ILE A 238 1.78 -8.77 23.84
C ILE A 238 0.98 -8.76 25.14
N LYS A 239 -0.26 -9.25 25.09
CA LYS A 239 -1.05 -9.49 26.31
C LYS A 239 -0.50 -10.77 26.95
N ILE A 240 0.11 -10.61 28.12
CA ILE A 240 0.50 -11.70 29.01
C ILE A 240 -0.72 -12.12 29.83
#